data_AF-A0A5C7K551-F1
#
_entry.id   AF-A0A5C7K551-F1
#
_cell.length_a   1.000
_cell.length_b   1.000
_cell.length_c   1.000
_cell.angle_alpha   90.00
_cell.angle_beta   90.00
_cell.angle_gamma   90.00
#
_symmetry.space_group_name_H-M   'P 1'
#
loop_
_entity.id
_entity.type
_entity.pdbx_description
1 polymer ?
#
loop_
_entity_poly.entity_id
_entity_poly.type
_entity_poly.pdbx_seq_one_letter_code
_entity_poly.pdbx_strand_id
1 'polypeptide(L)'
;MKHASQQRTRHRQRGASLLLMVIIAALIFFGLFSIRSPVSLRTDQESASAAVLAQAKAALIGYAATYKETHPGELAGYLPCPDTNNDGEYTPADNCGLKDVSVVGRLPWKTLGLPPLRDGDGECLWYAVSGRAKNDNKADVYNWDTPGQFIVQTPSGQVLAGATPHARPLAVIFSVGRPINGQNRSAGGGECPGSAADAAAAYLEGLGALGTGNTTVTVADAVTRGNGTNNDSALWVTSADIFGPIRKRSDFKTDVEAMLNNVATHLNTLTPLALPATSTNKGVGDPIAETAGSLAKLYLDSGVAGYNRNFFKNWSNNLLYAKLGSPVKVNGESGCYAVLVFGGERLPAQSRDPVAPSTEA
;
A
#
# COMPACT_ATOMS: atom_id res chain seq x y z
N MET A 1 -39.49 43.22 -92.28
CA MET A 1 -38.30 42.33 -92.19
C MET A 1 -37.12 43.23 -91.77
N LYS A 2 -36.40 43.10 -90.66
CA LYS A 2 -36.18 42.04 -89.66
C LYS A 2 -35.98 42.72 -88.29
N HIS A 3 -36.52 42.13 -87.21
CA HIS A 3 -36.25 42.53 -85.83
C HIS A 3 -34.94 41.88 -85.36
N ALA A 4 -34.07 42.64 -84.68
CA ALA A 4 -32.93 42.11 -83.94
C ALA A 4 -33.14 42.37 -82.45
N SER A 5 -33.35 41.30 -81.68
CA SER A 5 -33.55 41.34 -80.23
C SER A 5 -32.22 41.36 -79.49
N GLN A 6 -32.02 42.31 -78.59
CA GLN A 6 -30.96 42.26 -77.57
C GLN A 6 -31.33 41.23 -76.49
N GLN A 7 -30.53 40.16 -76.35
CA GLN A 7 -30.59 39.26 -75.20
C GLN A 7 -29.70 39.79 -74.07
N ARG A 8 -30.31 40.15 -72.93
CA ARG A 8 -29.61 40.31 -71.65
C ARG A 8 -29.45 38.93 -71.00
N THR A 9 -28.22 38.48 -70.80
CA THR A 9 -27.91 37.31 -69.97
C THR A 9 -27.90 37.71 -68.50
N ARG A 10 -28.89 37.21 -67.73
CA ARG A 10 -28.84 37.23 -66.26
C ARG A 10 -28.11 35.98 -65.79
N HIS A 11 -26.92 36.13 -65.20
CA HIS A 11 -26.31 35.07 -64.41
C HIS A 11 -27.13 34.84 -63.13
N ARG A 12 -27.72 33.66 -63.01
CA ARG A 12 -28.34 33.15 -61.76
C ARG A 12 -27.34 32.20 -61.10
N GLN A 13 -26.49 32.72 -60.20
CA GLN A 13 -25.87 31.90 -59.16
C GLN A 13 -26.77 31.94 -57.93
N ARG A 14 -27.50 30.84 -57.68
CA ARG A 14 -28.22 30.59 -56.42
C ARG A 14 -28.15 29.09 -56.15
N GLY A 15 -27.10 28.63 -55.47
CA GLY A 15 -26.93 27.23 -55.10
C GLY A 15 -25.60 26.93 -54.43
N ALA A 16 -24.50 27.56 -54.89
CA ALA A 16 -23.17 27.31 -54.34
C ALA A 16 -22.91 28.02 -52.99
N SER A 17 -23.50 29.20 -52.75
CA SER A 17 -23.23 29.99 -51.54
C SER A 17 -23.78 29.34 -50.26
N LEU A 18 -24.92 28.67 -50.34
CA LEU A 18 -25.55 28.04 -49.17
C LEU A 18 -24.81 26.76 -48.78
N LEU A 19 -24.36 25.99 -49.76
CA LEU A 19 -23.48 24.83 -49.55
C LEU A 19 -22.13 25.25 -48.96
N LEU A 20 -21.55 26.35 -49.45
CA LEU A 20 -20.30 26.90 -48.90
C LEU A 20 -20.49 27.36 -47.44
N MET A 21 -21.60 28.03 -47.12
CA MET A 21 -21.89 28.45 -45.75
C MET A 21 -22.14 27.27 -44.80
N VAL A 22 -22.81 26.20 -45.24
CA VAL A 22 -23.01 25.00 -44.43
C VAL A 22 -21.69 24.29 -44.17
N ILE A 23 -20.82 24.19 -45.17
CA ILE A 23 -19.49 23.59 -45.00
C ILE A 23 -18.63 24.43 -44.06
N ILE A 24 -18.63 25.75 -44.21
CA ILE A 24 -17.89 26.65 -43.31
C ILE A 24 -18.45 26.58 -41.88
N ALA A 25 -19.78 26.56 -41.71
CA ALA A 25 -20.40 26.40 -40.41
C ALA A 25 -20.08 25.03 -39.77
N ALA A 26 -20.06 23.95 -40.56
CA ALA A 26 -19.68 22.63 -40.09
C ALA A 26 -18.20 22.57 -39.67
N LEU A 27 -17.30 23.21 -40.42
CA LEU A 27 -15.87 23.29 -40.07
C LEU A 27 -15.62 24.16 -38.83
N ILE A 28 -16.36 25.26 -38.67
CA ILE A 28 -16.30 26.08 -37.45
C ILE A 28 -16.83 25.30 -36.25
N PHE A 29 -17.95 24.59 -36.40
CA PHE A 29 -18.54 23.78 -35.33
C PHE A 29 -17.62 22.62 -34.92
N PHE A 30 -16.99 21.95 -35.89
CA PHE A 30 -16.01 20.88 -35.65
C PHE A 30 -14.70 21.41 -35.05
N GLY A 31 -14.27 22.61 -35.48
CA GLY A 31 -13.11 23.31 -34.93
C GLY A 31 -13.33 23.70 -33.46
N LEU A 32 -14.50 24.23 -33.11
CA LEU A 32 -14.84 24.60 -31.73
C LEU A 32 -14.95 23.38 -30.79
N PHE A 33 -15.37 22.22 -31.30
CA PHE A 33 -15.42 20.98 -30.52
C PHE A 33 -14.03 20.33 -30.32
N SER A 34 -13.07 20.65 -31.19
CA SER A 34 -11.72 20.08 -31.19
C SER A 34 -10.71 20.91 -30.38
N ILE A 35 -11.04 22.14 -29.97
CA ILE A 35 -10.18 22.98 -29.13
C ILE A 35 -10.42 22.62 -27.66
N ARG A 36 -9.96 21.44 -27.23
CA ARG A 36 -9.71 21.21 -25.81
C ARG A 36 -8.38 21.87 -25.46
N SER A 37 -8.42 22.79 -24.50
CA SER A 37 -7.20 23.41 -24.00
C SER A 37 -6.29 22.32 -23.42
N PRO A 38 -4.96 22.40 -23.63
CA PRO A 38 -4.02 21.42 -23.08
C PRO A 38 -4.10 21.33 -21.55
N VAL A 39 -4.54 22.40 -20.88
CA VAL A 39 -4.82 22.43 -19.43
C VAL A 39 -6.00 21.51 -19.06
N SER A 40 -7.09 21.55 -19.83
CA SER A 40 -8.27 20.70 -19.59
C SER A 40 -7.94 19.22 -19.79
N LEU A 41 -7.20 18.88 -20.86
CA LEU A 41 -6.75 17.51 -21.11
C LEU A 41 -5.86 16.99 -19.97
N ARG A 42 -4.90 17.79 -19.49
CA ARG A 42 -4.04 17.40 -18.36
C ARG A 42 -4.83 17.19 -17.06
N THR A 43 -5.81 18.05 -16.80
CA THR A 43 -6.67 17.90 -15.62
C THR A 43 -7.47 16.59 -15.70
N ASP A 44 -7.99 16.25 -16.87
CA ASP A 44 -8.71 15.00 -17.11
C ASP A 44 -7.79 13.77 -16.90
N GLN A 45 -6.55 13.82 -17.39
CA GLN A 45 -5.55 12.75 -17.21
C GLN A 45 -5.13 12.59 -15.75
N GLU A 46 -4.95 13.68 -15.00
CA GLU A 46 -4.64 13.64 -13.57
C GLU A 46 -5.81 13.05 -12.77
N SER A 47 -7.05 13.44 -13.10
CA SER A 47 -8.24 12.85 -12.49
C SER A 47 -8.37 11.35 -12.80
N ALA A 48 -8.07 10.93 -14.03
CA ALA A 48 -8.08 9.53 -14.43
C ALA A 48 -7.02 8.73 -13.65
N SER A 49 -5.80 9.26 -13.56
CA SER A 49 -4.70 8.64 -12.81
C SER A 49 -5.06 8.49 -11.32
N ALA A 50 -5.67 9.52 -10.72
CA ALA A 50 -6.12 9.47 -9.33
C ALA A 50 -7.19 8.39 -9.09
N ALA A 51 -8.15 8.24 -10.01
CA ALA A 51 -9.18 7.22 -9.91
C ALA A 51 -8.59 5.79 -10.00
N VAL A 52 -7.64 5.57 -10.90
CA VAL A 52 -6.99 4.27 -11.10
C VAL A 52 -6.08 3.93 -9.90
N LEU A 53 -5.34 4.90 -9.36
CA LEU A 53 -4.57 4.73 -8.13
C LEU A 53 -5.48 4.36 -6.94
N ALA A 54 -6.65 5.01 -6.83
CA ALA A 54 -7.61 4.70 -5.78
C ALA A 54 -8.16 3.27 -5.91
N GLN A 55 -8.44 2.80 -7.13
CA GLN A 55 -8.85 1.42 -7.39
C GLN A 55 -7.75 0.42 -7.00
N ALA A 56 -6.50 0.68 -7.37
CA ALA A 56 -5.36 -0.15 -6.99
C ALA A 56 -5.18 -0.21 -5.46
N LYS A 57 -5.27 0.94 -4.77
CA LYS A 57 -5.22 1.01 -3.30
C LYS A 57 -6.35 0.20 -2.66
N ALA A 58 -7.58 0.32 -3.15
CA ALA A 58 -8.71 -0.43 -2.64
C ALA A 58 -8.52 -1.95 -2.80
N ALA A 59 -7.98 -2.39 -3.94
CA ALA A 59 -7.68 -3.80 -4.18
C ALA A 59 -6.58 -4.34 -3.25
N LEU A 60 -5.53 -3.57 -3.00
CA LEU A 60 -4.47 -3.94 -2.04
C LEU A 60 -5.00 -4.06 -0.61
N ILE A 61 -5.85 -3.12 -0.18
CA ILE A 61 -6.52 -3.19 1.12
C ILE A 61 -7.44 -4.43 1.19
N GLY A 62 -8.21 -4.70 0.13
CA GLY A 62 -9.05 -5.89 0.03
C GLY A 62 -8.24 -7.18 0.13
N TYR A 63 -7.18 -7.32 -0.66
CA TYR A 63 -6.27 -8.46 -0.63
C TYR A 63 -5.71 -8.70 0.77
N ALA A 64 -5.15 -7.66 1.40
CA ALA A 64 -4.58 -7.77 2.74
C ALA A 64 -5.64 -8.12 3.78
N ALA A 65 -6.82 -7.50 3.68
CA ALA A 65 -7.93 -7.78 4.56
C ALA A 65 -8.44 -9.21 4.40
N THR A 66 -8.33 -9.86 3.22
CA THR A 66 -8.80 -11.23 2.97
C THR A 66 -7.68 -12.27 2.82
N TYR A 67 -6.44 -11.93 3.19
CA TYR A 67 -5.28 -12.78 2.91
C TYR A 67 -5.38 -14.14 3.63
N LYS A 68 -5.87 -14.15 4.88
CA LYS A 68 -6.00 -15.38 5.69
C LYS A 68 -7.01 -16.38 5.14
N GLU A 69 -7.99 -15.92 4.35
CA GLU A 69 -9.00 -16.76 3.71
C GLU A 69 -8.44 -17.58 2.57
N THR A 70 -7.45 -17.04 1.85
CA THR A 70 -6.79 -17.71 0.73
C THR A 70 -5.48 -18.39 1.14
N HIS A 71 -4.98 -18.12 2.35
CA HIS A 71 -3.74 -18.68 2.91
C HIS A 71 -3.99 -19.31 4.29
N PRO A 72 -4.47 -20.57 4.35
CA PRO A 72 -4.77 -21.23 5.62
C PRO A 72 -3.58 -21.27 6.57
N GLY A 73 -3.80 -20.90 7.83
CA GLY A 73 -2.76 -20.86 8.87
C GLY A 73 -1.96 -19.55 8.94
N GLU A 74 -2.22 -18.62 8.03
CA GLU A 74 -1.61 -17.29 7.98
C GLU A 74 -2.49 -16.21 8.59
N LEU A 75 -1.87 -15.11 9.03
CA LEU A 75 -2.57 -13.93 9.52
C LEU A 75 -3.03 -13.02 8.39
N ALA A 76 -4.09 -12.24 8.61
CA ALA A 76 -4.47 -11.16 7.70
C ALA A 76 -3.48 -9.99 7.74
N GLY A 77 -3.53 -9.15 6.70
CA GLY A 77 -2.84 -7.87 6.62
C GLY A 77 -1.66 -7.85 5.65
N TYR A 78 -1.17 -9.02 5.21
CA TYR A 78 -0.04 -9.07 4.29
C TYR A 78 -0.41 -8.52 2.91
N LEU A 79 0.49 -7.75 2.35
CA LEU A 79 0.38 -7.18 1.02
C LEU A 79 1.06 -8.09 0.00
N PRO A 80 0.56 -8.16 -1.25
CA PRO A 80 1.20 -8.97 -2.28
C PRO A 80 2.56 -8.38 -2.62
N CYS A 81 3.47 -9.25 -3.03
CA CYS A 81 4.70 -8.86 -3.70
C CYS A 81 4.42 -8.19 -5.04
N PRO A 82 5.29 -7.30 -5.53
CA PRO A 82 5.12 -6.72 -6.85
C PRO A 82 5.30 -7.77 -7.95
N ASP A 83 4.72 -7.50 -9.11
CA ASP A 83 5.02 -8.21 -10.35
C ASP A 83 6.38 -7.73 -10.87
N THR A 84 7.35 -8.63 -10.92
CA THR A 84 8.72 -8.33 -11.33
C THR A 84 9.04 -8.74 -12.76
N ASN A 85 8.14 -9.47 -13.43
CA ASN A 85 8.38 -10.07 -14.75
C ASN A 85 7.40 -9.56 -15.83
N ASN A 86 6.46 -8.66 -15.47
CA ASN A 86 5.41 -8.05 -16.28
C ASN A 86 4.28 -9.00 -16.73
N ASP A 87 4.06 -10.13 -16.06
CA ASP A 87 2.96 -11.06 -16.35
C ASP A 87 1.65 -10.72 -15.62
N GLY A 88 1.67 -9.74 -14.72
CA GLY A 88 0.55 -9.30 -13.89
C GLY A 88 0.37 -10.06 -12.57
N GLU A 89 1.22 -11.05 -12.27
CA GLU A 89 1.19 -11.85 -11.06
C GLU A 89 2.44 -11.60 -10.22
N TYR A 90 2.32 -11.77 -8.91
CA TYR A 90 3.51 -12.07 -8.12
C TYR A 90 3.72 -13.59 -8.15
N THR A 91 4.93 -14.02 -8.49
CA THR A 91 5.33 -15.42 -8.42
C THR A 91 6.31 -15.60 -7.27
N PRO A 92 6.08 -16.50 -6.29
CA PRO A 92 7.03 -16.73 -5.19
C PRO A 92 8.45 -17.10 -5.64
N ALA A 93 8.59 -17.71 -6.83
CA ALA A 93 9.88 -18.05 -7.43
C ALA A 93 10.70 -16.82 -7.87
N ASP A 94 10.06 -15.66 -8.03
CA ASP A 94 10.70 -14.43 -8.51
C ASP A 94 11.44 -13.67 -7.38
N ASN A 95 11.50 -14.27 -6.18
CA ASN A 95 12.12 -13.75 -4.97
C ASN A 95 11.65 -12.33 -4.65
N CYS A 96 10.66 -12.21 -3.78
CA CYS A 96 10.14 -10.94 -3.29
C CYS A 96 11.13 -10.19 -2.35
N GLY A 97 12.42 -10.15 -2.69
CA GLY A 97 13.51 -9.63 -1.88
C GLY A 97 13.70 -10.36 -0.55
N LEU A 98 14.78 -10.05 0.16
CA LEU A 98 15.06 -10.61 1.48
C LEU A 98 14.09 -10.06 2.54
N LYS A 99 13.95 -10.76 3.65
CA LYS A 99 13.16 -10.29 4.80
C LYS A 99 13.55 -8.86 5.20
N ASP A 100 12.53 -8.06 5.56
CA ASP A 100 12.66 -6.65 5.90
C ASP A 100 13.21 -5.75 4.79
N VAL A 101 13.49 -6.26 3.59
CA VAL A 101 13.91 -5.45 2.43
C VAL A 101 12.69 -5.07 1.59
N SER A 102 12.49 -3.77 1.40
CA SER A 102 11.47 -3.22 0.50
C SER A 102 11.76 -3.59 -0.95
N VAL A 103 10.71 -3.80 -1.74
CA VAL A 103 10.82 -4.19 -3.15
C VAL A 103 9.85 -3.38 -4.01
N VAL A 104 10.21 -3.18 -5.28
CA VAL A 104 9.40 -2.47 -6.28
C VAL A 104 9.26 -3.31 -7.55
N GLY A 105 8.11 -3.18 -8.19
CA GLY A 105 7.84 -3.72 -9.53
C GLY A 105 6.51 -3.18 -10.05
N ARG A 106 5.90 -3.85 -11.02
CA ARG A 106 4.56 -3.53 -11.48
C ARG A 106 3.52 -3.92 -10.43
N LEU A 107 2.36 -3.27 -10.50
CA LEU A 107 1.19 -3.71 -9.73
C LEU A 107 0.78 -5.13 -10.19
N PRO A 108 0.68 -6.12 -9.29
CA PRO A 108 0.31 -7.49 -9.62
C PRO A 108 -1.20 -7.61 -9.86
N TRP A 109 -1.68 -7.02 -10.95
CA TRP A 109 -3.11 -6.82 -11.23
C TRP A 109 -3.90 -8.13 -11.32
N LYS A 110 -3.33 -9.22 -11.85
CA LYS A 110 -3.98 -10.54 -11.86
C LYS A 110 -4.11 -11.10 -10.46
N THR A 111 -3.05 -11.03 -9.64
CA THR A 111 -3.12 -11.45 -8.23
C THR A 111 -4.21 -10.68 -7.48
N LEU A 112 -4.37 -9.39 -7.79
CA LEU A 112 -5.39 -8.54 -7.19
C LEU A 112 -6.80 -8.72 -7.79
N GLY A 113 -6.98 -9.58 -8.79
CA GLY A 113 -8.26 -9.76 -9.47
C GLY A 113 -8.74 -8.51 -10.22
N LEU A 114 -7.80 -7.68 -10.66
CA LEU A 114 -8.05 -6.46 -11.42
C LEU A 114 -7.82 -6.69 -12.92
N PRO A 115 -8.40 -5.86 -13.81
CA PRO A 115 -7.87 -5.71 -15.15
C PRO A 115 -6.49 -4.99 -15.12
N PRO A 116 -5.70 -5.04 -16.21
CA PRO A 116 -4.48 -4.25 -16.33
C PRO A 116 -4.78 -2.75 -16.20
N LEU A 117 -4.47 -2.18 -15.03
CA LEU A 117 -4.74 -0.78 -14.73
C LEU A 117 -3.71 0.12 -15.39
N ARG A 118 -4.20 1.17 -16.08
CA ARG A 118 -3.39 2.18 -16.75
C ARG A 118 -3.71 3.57 -16.23
N ASP A 119 -2.69 4.39 -16.05
CA ASP A 119 -2.87 5.79 -15.67
C ASP A 119 -3.42 6.64 -16.83
N GLY A 120 -3.60 7.95 -16.58
CA GLY A 120 -4.15 8.88 -17.56
C GLY A 120 -3.28 9.10 -18.80
N ASP A 121 -2.04 8.64 -18.79
CA ASP A 121 -1.13 8.64 -19.95
C ASP A 121 -0.98 7.25 -20.59
N GLY A 122 -1.71 6.24 -20.10
CA GLY A 122 -1.74 4.88 -20.63
C GLY A 122 -0.67 3.94 -20.06
N GLU A 123 0.06 4.37 -19.04
CA GLU A 123 1.15 3.60 -18.43
C GLU A 123 0.66 2.67 -17.33
N CYS A 124 1.27 1.49 -17.22
CA CYS A 124 0.97 0.57 -16.13
C CYS A 124 1.46 1.12 -14.79
N LEU A 125 0.69 0.88 -13.74
CA LEU A 125 1.06 1.29 -12.39
C LEU A 125 2.29 0.53 -11.87
N TRP A 126 3.13 1.25 -11.14
CA TRP A 126 4.20 0.67 -10.33
C TRP A 126 3.77 0.55 -8.88
N TYR A 127 4.37 -0.37 -8.15
CA TYR A 127 4.02 -0.70 -6.79
C TYR A 127 5.27 -1.06 -6.01
N ALA A 128 5.50 -0.34 -4.92
CA ALA A 128 6.55 -0.62 -3.94
C ALA A 128 5.91 -1.07 -2.62
N VAL A 129 6.41 -2.16 -2.06
CA VAL A 129 5.93 -2.73 -0.80
C VAL A 129 7.05 -2.74 0.23
N SER A 130 6.69 -2.40 1.46
CA SER A 130 7.58 -2.49 2.62
C SER A 130 7.95 -3.94 2.83
N GLY A 131 9.24 -4.21 3.05
CA GLY A 131 9.74 -5.54 3.39
C GLY A 131 9.13 -6.10 4.67
N ARG A 132 8.55 -5.23 5.51
CA ARG A 132 7.83 -5.59 6.73
C ARG A 132 6.38 -6.03 6.52
N ALA A 133 5.79 -5.73 5.36
CA ALA A 133 4.36 -5.92 5.07
C ALA A 133 4.06 -6.94 3.97
N LYS A 134 5.07 -7.36 3.21
CA LYS A 134 4.94 -8.30 2.10
C LYS A 134 4.57 -9.71 2.56
N ASN A 135 3.89 -10.43 1.66
CA ASN A 135 3.36 -11.79 1.88
C ASN A 135 4.38 -12.92 1.62
N ASP A 136 5.61 -12.58 1.26
CA ASP A 136 6.72 -13.50 1.08
C ASP A 136 8.00 -12.92 1.71
N ASN A 137 8.89 -13.77 2.23
CA ASN A 137 9.99 -13.37 3.11
C ASN A 137 9.51 -12.44 4.23
N LYS A 138 8.44 -12.86 4.91
CA LYS A 138 7.70 -12.08 5.91
C LYS A 138 8.59 -11.63 7.07
N ALA A 139 8.30 -10.47 7.63
CA ALA A 139 8.87 -10.04 8.90
C ALA A 139 8.47 -11.00 10.04
N ASP A 140 9.26 -11.04 11.10
CA ASP A 140 8.96 -11.89 12.26
C ASP A 140 7.69 -11.44 12.98
N VAL A 141 7.42 -10.13 12.95
CA VAL A 141 6.28 -9.49 13.61
C VAL A 141 5.66 -8.46 12.69
N TYR A 142 4.36 -8.63 12.44
CA TYR A 142 3.56 -7.75 11.61
C TYR A 142 2.16 -7.55 12.21
N ASN A 143 1.90 -6.34 12.68
CA ASN A 143 0.63 -5.89 13.24
C ASN A 143 0.42 -4.38 12.99
N TRP A 144 -0.62 -3.79 13.58
CA TRP A 144 -0.95 -2.37 13.37
C TRP A 144 0.13 -1.37 13.85
N ASP A 145 1.03 -1.79 14.73
CA ASP A 145 2.15 -1.00 15.26
C ASP A 145 3.46 -1.31 14.50
N THR A 146 3.42 -2.11 13.43
CA THR A 146 4.59 -2.33 12.57
C THR A 146 4.77 -1.12 11.64
N PRO A 147 5.86 -0.35 11.78
CA PRO A 147 6.13 0.78 10.90
C PRO A 147 6.47 0.34 9.48
N GLY A 148 5.96 1.07 8.51
CA GLY A 148 6.41 0.96 7.13
C GLY A 148 7.83 1.48 6.91
N GLN A 149 8.28 1.43 5.67
CA GLN A 149 9.64 1.82 5.26
C GLN A 149 9.67 3.00 4.30
N PHE A 150 8.52 3.60 3.97
CA PHE A 150 8.47 4.72 3.03
C PHE A 150 8.32 6.08 3.71
N ILE A 151 9.02 7.08 3.18
CA ILE A 151 8.82 8.50 3.48
C ILE A 151 8.46 9.18 2.17
N VAL A 152 7.22 9.65 2.05
CA VAL A 152 6.75 10.33 0.83
C VAL A 152 6.89 11.83 1.03
N GLN A 153 7.50 12.52 0.08
CA GLN A 153 7.77 13.95 0.17
C GLN A 153 7.63 14.67 -1.18
N THR A 154 7.51 15.99 -1.14
CA THR A 154 7.62 16.87 -2.31
C THR A 154 9.09 17.05 -2.72
N PRO A 155 9.37 17.61 -3.91
CA PRO A 155 10.74 17.93 -4.34
C PRO A 155 11.44 18.95 -3.43
N SER A 156 10.68 19.78 -2.71
CA SER A 156 11.19 20.73 -1.71
C SER A 156 11.48 20.09 -0.34
N GLY A 157 11.29 18.78 -0.19
CA GLY A 157 11.49 18.05 1.07
C GLY A 157 10.33 18.15 2.06
N GLN A 158 9.16 18.65 1.66
CA GLN A 158 7.98 18.62 2.53
C GLN A 158 7.46 17.19 2.63
N VAL A 159 7.50 16.62 3.84
CA VAL A 159 6.99 15.27 4.09
C VAL A 159 5.45 15.24 3.98
N LEU A 160 4.96 14.43 3.04
CA LEU A 160 3.54 14.14 2.82
C LEU A 160 3.07 12.91 3.61
N ALA A 161 3.94 11.92 3.79
CA ALA A 161 3.70 10.74 4.62
C ALA A 161 5.01 10.20 5.21
N GLY A 162 4.94 9.54 6.38
CA GLY A 162 6.13 8.94 7.02
C GLY A 162 6.92 9.85 7.95
N ALA A 163 6.35 10.99 8.37
CA ALA A 163 7.01 11.90 9.33
C ALA A 163 7.34 11.25 10.69
N THR A 164 6.59 10.21 11.07
CA THR A 164 6.86 9.36 12.25
C THR A 164 6.89 7.90 11.84
N PRO A 165 7.54 7.00 12.60
CA PRO A 165 7.62 5.57 12.25
C PRO A 165 6.27 4.95 11.89
N HIS A 166 5.25 5.18 12.71
CA HIS A 166 3.91 4.62 12.51
C HIS A 166 3.09 5.32 11.42
N ALA A 167 3.55 6.47 10.92
CA ALA A 167 2.98 7.14 9.76
C ALA A 167 3.64 6.74 8.44
N ARG A 168 4.71 5.91 8.49
CA ARG A 168 5.39 5.41 7.28
C ARG A 168 4.48 4.44 6.55
N PRO A 169 4.20 4.67 5.26
CA PRO A 169 3.38 3.75 4.48
C PRO A 169 3.97 2.34 4.39
N LEU A 170 3.09 1.35 4.34
CA LEU A 170 3.40 -0.06 4.09
C LEU A 170 3.54 -0.36 2.60
N ALA A 171 2.95 0.46 1.74
CA ALA A 171 3.17 0.42 0.31
C ALA A 171 2.95 1.79 -0.35
N VAL A 172 3.51 1.95 -1.54
CA VAL A 172 3.34 3.11 -2.42
C VAL A 172 3.02 2.61 -3.82
N ILE A 173 1.99 3.18 -4.44
CA ILE A 173 1.52 2.89 -5.79
C ILE A 173 1.79 4.13 -6.62
N PHE A 174 2.40 3.97 -7.79
CA PHE A 174 2.84 5.07 -8.63
C PHE A 174 2.12 5.06 -9.97
N SER A 175 1.73 6.25 -10.42
CA SER A 175 1.49 6.57 -11.81
C SER A 175 2.69 7.37 -12.30
N VAL A 176 3.31 6.90 -13.37
CA VAL A 176 4.58 7.42 -13.92
C VAL A 176 4.36 8.44 -15.02
N GLY A 177 3.12 8.56 -15.49
CA GLY A 177 2.73 9.46 -16.57
C GLY A 177 3.52 9.20 -17.86
N ARG A 178 3.36 10.07 -18.84
CA ARG A 178 4.05 9.98 -20.13
C ARG A 178 5.59 9.94 -19.99
N PRO A 179 6.32 9.35 -20.94
CA PRO A 179 7.78 9.37 -20.94
C PRO A 179 8.34 10.80 -20.92
N ILE A 180 9.32 11.06 -20.05
CA ILE A 180 10.09 12.32 -20.02
C ILE A 180 11.48 12.15 -20.64
N ASN A 181 12.18 13.26 -20.85
CA ASN A 181 13.48 13.24 -21.52
C ASN A 181 14.52 12.43 -20.70
N GLY A 182 15.21 11.51 -21.36
CA GLY A 182 16.19 10.63 -20.74
C GLY A 182 15.64 9.28 -20.28
N GLN A 183 14.31 9.10 -20.24
CA GLN A 183 13.72 7.79 -19.99
C GLN A 183 13.76 6.93 -21.26
N ASN A 184 14.36 5.75 -21.16
CA ASN A 184 14.30 4.73 -22.20
C ASN A 184 13.41 3.58 -21.73
N ARG A 185 12.10 3.75 -21.96
CA ARG A 185 11.09 2.73 -21.68
C ARG A 185 11.06 1.76 -22.84
N SER A 186 11.83 0.68 -22.76
CA SER A 186 11.89 -0.33 -23.81
C SER A 186 10.48 -0.89 -24.10
N ALA A 187 10.10 -0.93 -25.38
CA ALA A 187 8.83 -1.54 -25.78
C ALA A 187 8.96 -3.07 -25.74
N GLY A 188 8.51 -3.68 -24.64
CA GLY A 188 8.27 -5.12 -24.58
C GLY A 188 6.89 -5.49 -25.13
N GLY A 189 6.70 -6.73 -25.57
CA GLY A 189 5.36 -7.27 -25.82
C GLY A 189 4.64 -7.61 -24.50
N GLY A 190 3.32 -7.48 -24.45
CA GLY A 190 2.50 -7.80 -23.28
C GLY A 190 1.53 -6.69 -22.88
N GLU A 191 0.74 -6.93 -21.84
CA GLU A 191 -0.19 -5.93 -21.29
C GLU A 191 0.56 -4.75 -20.65
N CYS A 192 1.70 -4.99 -19.98
CA CYS A 192 2.56 -3.94 -19.47
C CYS A 192 3.91 -3.97 -20.19
N PRO A 193 4.16 -3.08 -21.16
CA PRO A 193 5.41 -3.08 -21.92
C PRO A 193 6.62 -2.75 -21.02
N GLY A 194 7.77 -3.35 -21.33
CA GLY A 194 9.03 -3.18 -20.60
C GLY A 194 9.69 -4.52 -20.24
N SER A 195 10.98 -4.48 -19.88
CA SER A 195 11.66 -5.61 -19.20
C SER A 195 11.53 -5.48 -17.67
N ALA A 196 11.81 -6.57 -16.95
CA ALA A 196 11.68 -6.80 -15.50
C ALA A 196 12.12 -5.67 -14.53
N ALA A 197 11.86 -5.84 -13.23
CA ALA A 197 12.03 -4.90 -12.10
C ALA A 197 13.30 -3.99 -12.08
N ASP A 198 14.42 -4.39 -12.69
CA ASP A 198 15.59 -3.52 -12.93
C ASP A 198 15.28 -2.28 -13.80
N ALA A 199 14.09 -2.25 -14.42
CA ALA A 199 13.57 -1.13 -15.18
C ALA A 199 12.87 -0.06 -14.33
N ALA A 200 12.64 -0.23 -13.02
CA ALA A 200 11.96 0.79 -12.21
C ALA A 200 12.63 2.17 -12.34
N ALA A 201 13.96 2.21 -12.37
CA ALA A 201 14.74 3.45 -12.56
C ALA A 201 14.58 4.09 -13.95
N ALA A 202 14.06 3.36 -14.95
CA ALA A 202 13.74 3.91 -16.28
C ALA A 202 12.36 4.58 -16.32
N TYR A 203 11.55 4.44 -15.27
CA TYR A 203 10.18 4.96 -15.18
C TYR A 203 9.92 5.86 -13.96
N LEU A 204 10.65 5.64 -12.85
CA LEU A 204 10.46 6.32 -11.57
C LEU A 204 11.65 7.21 -11.24
N GLU A 205 11.40 8.50 -11.10
CA GLU A 205 12.40 9.54 -10.83
C GLU A 205 12.52 9.78 -9.34
N GLY A 206 11.42 9.56 -8.62
CA GLY A 206 11.29 9.86 -7.20
C GLY A 206 11.72 8.76 -6.24
N LEU A 207 11.99 7.54 -6.71
CA LEU A 207 12.21 6.39 -5.85
C LEU A 207 13.67 6.34 -5.37
N GLY A 208 13.87 6.47 -4.05
CA GLY A 208 15.16 6.30 -3.41
C GLY A 208 15.59 4.83 -3.32
N ALA A 209 16.79 4.61 -2.77
CA ALA A 209 17.33 3.26 -2.59
C ALA A 209 16.42 2.40 -1.70
N LEU A 210 16.10 1.20 -2.19
CA LEU A 210 15.37 0.18 -1.44
C LEU A 210 16.31 -0.57 -0.50
N GLY A 211 15.79 -1.00 0.65
CA GLY A 211 16.58 -1.69 1.66
C GLY A 211 15.79 -2.03 2.91
N THR A 212 16.52 -2.32 3.99
CA THR A 212 15.97 -2.55 5.35
C THR A 212 15.63 -1.25 6.08
N GLY A 213 16.21 -0.12 5.65
CA GLY A 213 15.95 1.21 6.20
C GLY A 213 14.77 1.92 5.53
N ASN A 214 14.71 3.24 5.75
CA ASN A 214 13.70 4.08 5.12
C ASN A 214 14.06 4.38 3.67
N THR A 215 13.11 4.18 2.77
CA THR A 215 13.14 4.61 1.37
C THR A 215 12.40 5.93 1.23
N THR A 216 13.08 6.94 0.68
CA THR A 216 12.45 8.21 0.33
C THR A 216 11.76 8.09 -1.02
N VAL A 217 10.54 8.60 -1.12
CA VAL A 217 9.75 8.71 -2.34
C VAL A 217 9.44 10.18 -2.59
N THR A 218 9.94 10.73 -3.69
CA THR A 218 9.74 12.13 -4.07
C THR A 218 8.71 12.23 -5.19
N VAL A 219 7.50 12.68 -4.89
CA VAL A 219 6.44 12.87 -5.91
C VAL A 219 6.65 14.17 -6.66
N ALA A 220 6.20 14.24 -7.91
CA ALA A 220 6.33 15.44 -8.72
C ALA A 220 5.44 16.59 -8.23
N ASP A 221 5.92 17.82 -8.38
CA ASP A 221 5.15 19.05 -8.21
C ASP A 221 4.99 19.79 -9.56
N ALA A 222 4.36 20.97 -9.55
CA ALA A 222 4.18 21.77 -10.76
C ALA A 222 5.51 22.17 -11.42
N VAL A 223 6.57 22.37 -10.64
CA VAL A 223 7.89 22.79 -11.13
C VAL A 223 8.59 21.64 -11.81
N THR A 224 8.65 20.46 -11.17
CA THR A 224 9.31 19.29 -11.77
C THR A 224 8.55 18.78 -12.99
N ARG A 225 7.21 18.85 -12.99
CA ARG A 225 6.37 18.56 -14.17
C ARG A 225 6.63 19.55 -15.30
N GLY A 226 6.75 20.83 -14.98
CA GLY A 226 7.03 21.89 -15.96
C GLY A 226 8.41 21.75 -16.59
N ASN A 227 9.42 21.40 -15.79
CA ASN A 227 10.79 21.20 -16.25
C ASN A 227 11.02 19.82 -16.90
N GLY A 228 10.06 18.89 -16.78
CA GLY A 228 10.19 17.53 -17.28
C GLY A 228 11.27 16.74 -16.56
N THR A 229 11.50 17.00 -15.27
CA THR A 229 12.50 16.30 -14.44
C THR A 229 11.90 15.21 -13.56
N ASN A 230 10.59 15.26 -13.32
CA ASN A 230 9.80 14.23 -12.63
C ASN A 230 8.32 14.53 -12.88
N ASN A 231 7.56 13.53 -13.35
CA ASN A 231 6.10 13.59 -13.50
C ASN A 231 5.35 12.50 -12.71
N ASP A 232 6.04 11.77 -11.84
CA ASP A 232 5.48 10.73 -11.00
C ASP A 232 4.43 11.30 -10.03
N SER A 233 3.32 10.58 -9.93
CA SER A 233 2.33 10.75 -8.87
C SER A 233 2.22 9.46 -8.08
N ALA A 234 1.88 9.57 -6.79
CA ALA A 234 1.78 8.39 -5.95
C ALA A 234 0.61 8.46 -4.98
N LEU A 235 0.07 7.28 -4.67
CA LEU A 235 -0.86 7.04 -3.59
C LEU A 235 -0.28 5.96 -2.68
N TRP A 236 -0.48 6.06 -1.38
CA TRP A 236 0.15 5.14 -0.42
C TRP A 236 -0.86 4.43 0.46
N VAL A 237 -0.44 3.26 0.95
CA VAL A 237 -1.19 2.38 1.85
C VAL A 237 -0.56 2.44 3.23
N THR A 238 -1.33 2.84 4.23
CA THR A 238 -0.87 2.96 5.63
C THR A 238 -1.25 1.72 6.44
N SER A 239 -0.64 1.56 7.61
CA SER A 239 -1.07 0.54 8.58
C SER A 239 -2.56 0.67 8.95
N ALA A 240 -3.05 1.90 9.12
CA ALA A 240 -4.46 2.15 9.41
C ALA A 240 -5.40 1.74 8.26
N ASP A 241 -4.97 1.88 7.00
CA ASP A 241 -5.74 1.42 5.85
C ASP A 241 -5.92 -0.11 5.86
N ILE A 242 -4.89 -0.85 6.30
CA ILE A 242 -4.86 -2.32 6.33
C ILE A 242 -5.59 -2.87 7.56
N PHE A 243 -5.19 -2.43 8.75
CA PHE A 243 -5.72 -2.97 10.00
C PHE A 243 -7.07 -2.35 10.41
N GLY A 244 -7.47 -1.22 9.81
CA GLY A 244 -8.77 -0.58 9.98
C GLY A 244 -9.96 -1.46 9.63
N PRO A 245 -10.01 -2.13 8.46
CA PRO A 245 -11.02 -3.14 8.17
C PRO A 245 -10.79 -4.44 8.95
N ILE A 246 -9.54 -4.89 9.13
CA ILE A 246 -9.26 -6.17 9.83
C ILE A 246 -9.82 -6.18 11.25
N ARG A 247 -9.59 -5.11 12.02
CA ARG A 247 -10.08 -5.03 13.41
C ARG A 247 -11.60 -5.02 13.55
N LYS A 248 -12.32 -4.68 12.47
CA LYS A 248 -13.79 -4.68 12.44
C LYS A 248 -14.37 -6.06 12.15
N ARG A 249 -13.53 -7.02 11.72
CA ARG A 249 -13.96 -8.40 11.50
C ARG A 249 -14.22 -9.09 12.84
N SER A 250 -15.26 -9.91 12.90
CA SER A 250 -15.63 -10.65 14.11
C SER A 250 -14.56 -11.64 14.55
N ASP A 251 -13.85 -12.24 13.60
CA ASP A 251 -12.83 -13.24 13.87
C ASP A 251 -11.54 -12.65 14.43
N PHE A 252 -11.19 -11.41 14.13
CA PHE A 252 -10.07 -10.73 14.79
C PHE A 252 -10.29 -10.64 16.31
N LYS A 253 -11.51 -10.31 16.73
CA LYS A 253 -11.89 -10.35 18.15
C LYS A 253 -11.72 -11.75 18.72
N THR A 254 -12.22 -12.78 18.03
CA THR A 254 -12.08 -14.18 18.44
C THR A 254 -10.60 -14.58 18.60
N ASP A 255 -9.74 -14.14 17.69
CA ASP A 255 -8.29 -14.44 17.72
C ASP A 255 -7.61 -13.79 18.93
N VAL A 256 -7.94 -12.53 19.24
CA VAL A 256 -7.44 -11.82 20.44
C VAL A 256 -7.93 -12.48 21.73
N GLU A 257 -9.22 -12.84 21.80
CA GLU A 257 -9.79 -13.55 22.95
C GLU A 257 -9.15 -14.93 23.13
N ALA A 258 -8.94 -15.67 22.05
CA ALA A 258 -8.26 -16.96 22.08
C ALA A 258 -6.82 -16.81 22.59
N MET A 259 -6.07 -15.81 22.11
CA MET A 259 -4.72 -15.52 22.60
C MET A 259 -4.72 -15.24 24.11
N LEU A 260 -5.59 -14.33 24.58
CA LEU A 260 -5.70 -14.00 26.01
C LEU A 260 -6.06 -15.22 26.85
N ASN A 261 -7.07 -15.99 26.42
CA ASN A 261 -7.55 -17.18 27.13
C ASN A 261 -6.48 -18.27 27.18
N ASN A 262 -5.76 -18.51 26.08
CA ASN A 262 -4.70 -19.51 26.04
C ASN A 262 -3.54 -19.14 26.97
N VAL A 263 -3.11 -17.87 26.95
CA VAL A 263 -2.05 -17.39 27.84
C VAL A 263 -2.49 -17.46 29.29
N ALA A 264 -3.70 -16.99 29.61
CA ALA A 264 -4.24 -17.04 30.97
C ALA A 264 -4.40 -18.48 31.47
N THR A 265 -4.91 -19.38 30.63
CA THR A 265 -5.06 -20.81 30.95
C THR A 265 -3.71 -21.43 31.30
N HIS A 266 -2.67 -21.15 30.49
CA HIS A 266 -1.33 -21.65 30.78
C HIS A 266 -0.79 -21.08 32.08
N LEU A 267 -0.91 -19.77 32.32
CA LEU A 267 -0.46 -19.13 33.57
C LEU A 267 -1.16 -19.68 34.81
N ASN A 268 -2.44 -20.02 34.71
CA ASN A 268 -3.22 -20.60 35.80
C ASN A 268 -2.82 -22.06 36.13
N THR A 269 -2.00 -22.72 35.31
CA THR A 269 -1.38 -24.00 35.68
C THR A 269 -0.20 -23.85 36.65
N LEU A 270 0.28 -22.61 36.85
CA LEU A 270 1.44 -22.32 37.68
C LEU A 270 1.05 -21.86 39.08
N THR A 271 1.93 -22.13 40.03
CA THR A 271 1.80 -21.51 41.36
C THR A 271 2.13 -20.01 41.28
N PRO A 272 1.61 -19.17 42.21
CA PRO A 272 1.95 -17.75 42.25
C PRO A 272 3.46 -17.47 42.27
N LEU A 273 4.24 -18.34 42.93
CA LEU A 273 5.70 -18.23 42.97
C LEU A 273 6.32 -18.50 41.60
N ALA A 274 5.81 -19.48 40.86
CA ALA A 274 6.30 -19.89 39.55
C ALA A 274 5.87 -18.97 38.38
N LEU A 275 4.96 -18.02 38.61
CA LEU A 275 4.60 -17.02 37.60
C LEU A 275 5.83 -16.23 37.13
N PRO A 276 5.96 -15.94 35.82
CA PRO A 276 7.10 -15.22 35.28
C PRO A 276 7.19 -13.82 35.91
N ALA A 277 8.41 -13.32 36.09
CA ALA A 277 8.59 -11.95 36.56
C ALA A 277 8.12 -10.96 35.49
N THR A 278 7.61 -9.79 35.91
CA THR A 278 7.37 -8.67 35.00
C THR A 278 8.69 -8.26 34.36
N SER A 279 8.83 -8.53 33.06
CA SER A 279 10.05 -8.27 32.29
C SER A 279 9.97 -6.98 31.46
N THR A 280 10.92 -6.78 30.53
CA THR A 280 10.85 -5.73 29.51
C THR A 280 9.68 -5.98 28.54
N ASN A 281 9.46 -5.09 27.56
CA ASN A 281 8.39 -5.23 26.56
C ASN A 281 7.01 -5.42 27.21
N LYS A 282 6.61 -4.44 28.05
CA LYS A 282 5.32 -4.45 28.77
C LYS A 282 5.12 -5.67 29.66
N GLY A 283 6.21 -6.24 30.18
CA GLY A 283 6.19 -7.42 31.05
C GLY A 283 6.19 -8.76 30.33
N VAL A 284 5.97 -8.77 29.01
CA VAL A 284 5.77 -9.99 28.23
C VAL A 284 7.10 -10.62 27.80
N GLY A 285 8.13 -9.80 27.58
CA GLY A 285 9.39 -10.21 26.97
C GLY A 285 9.32 -10.21 25.44
N ASP A 286 10.44 -10.56 24.79
CA ASP A 286 10.54 -10.63 23.33
C ASP A 286 10.03 -11.99 22.79
N PRO A 287 8.99 -12.02 21.92
CA PRO A 287 8.44 -13.26 21.36
C PRO A 287 9.27 -13.88 20.23
N ILE A 288 10.28 -13.15 19.72
CA ILE A 288 11.21 -13.61 18.68
C ILE A 288 12.48 -14.15 19.34
N ALA A 289 13.12 -13.34 20.20
CA ALA A 289 14.33 -13.75 20.91
C ALA A 289 14.04 -14.78 22.02
N GLU A 290 12.77 -14.89 22.43
CA GLU A 290 12.28 -15.81 23.46
C GLU A 290 13.12 -15.71 24.74
N THR A 291 13.13 -14.51 25.34
CA THR A 291 13.96 -14.22 26.53
C THR A 291 13.65 -15.21 27.67
N ALA A 292 14.67 -15.86 28.22
CA ALA A 292 14.51 -16.81 29.31
C ALA A 292 13.80 -16.18 30.53
N GLY A 293 12.84 -16.91 31.11
CA GLY A 293 12.04 -16.45 32.25
C GLY A 293 10.94 -15.43 31.91
N SER A 294 10.77 -15.05 30.64
CA SER A 294 9.68 -14.19 30.20
C SER A 294 8.36 -14.95 30.03
N LEU A 295 7.25 -14.20 30.04
CA LEU A 295 5.92 -14.74 29.71
C LEU A 295 5.90 -15.32 28.29
N ALA A 296 6.52 -14.62 27.33
CA ALA A 296 6.55 -15.05 25.93
C ALA A 296 7.23 -16.42 25.79
N LYS A 297 8.44 -16.59 26.35
CA LYS A 297 9.14 -17.89 26.32
C LYS A 297 8.30 -18.98 26.99
N LEU A 298 7.81 -18.72 28.21
CA LEU A 298 7.01 -19.68 28.95
C LEU A 298 5.78 -20.16 28.16
N TYR A 299 5.03 -19.24 27.56
CA TYR A 299 3.86 -19.58 26.74
C TYR A 299 4.25 -20.31 25.45
N LEU A 300 5.32 -19.89 24.77
CA LEU A 300 5.77 -20.56 23.55
C LEU A 300 6.28 -21.98 23.81
N ASP A 301 6.83 -22.24 24.99
CA ASP A 301 7.25 -23.58 25.44
C ASP A 301 6.08 -24.46 25.91
N SER A 302 4.85 -23.90 26.02
CA SER A 302 3.66 -24.64 26.49
C SER A 302 3.12 -25.66 25.47
N GLY A 303 3.74 -25.78 24.31
CA GLY A 303 3.25 -26.58 23.18
C GLY A 303 2.23 -25.87 22.29
N VAL A 304 2.03 -24.55 22.43
CA VAL A 304 1.23 -23.77 21.48
C VAL A 304 1.84 -23.88 20.08
N ALA A 305 1.03 -24.14 19.06
CA ALA A 305 1.48 -24.38 17.69
C ALA A 305 0.58 -23.71 16.65
N GLY A 306 1.04 -23.73 15.39
CA GLY A 306 0.28 -23.26 14.22
C GLY A 306 -0.18 -21.81 14.35
N TYR A 307 -1.44 -21.56 13.97
CA TYR A 307 -2.04 -20.23 13.94
C TYR A 307 -1.95 -19.50 15.28
N ASN A 308 -2.25 -20.16 16.40
CA ASN A 308 -2.22 -19.53 17.73
C ASN A 308 -0.82 -19.07 18.11
N ARG A 309 0.21 -19.87 17.76
CA ARG A 309 1.61 -19.49 17.98
C ARG A 309 1.98 -18.28 17.13
N ASN A 310 1.62 -18.29 15.85
CA ASN A 310 1.91 -17.19 14.93
C ASN A 310 1.17 -15.91 15.34
N PHE A 311 -0.09 -16.03 15.76
CA PHE A 311 -0.87 -14.91 16.27
C PHE A 311 -0.25 -14.30 17.52
N PHE A 312 0.15 -15.14 18.49
CA PHE A 312 0.86 -14.65 19.67
C PHE A 312 2.16 -13.92 19.31
N LYS A 313 2.98 -14.47 18.40
CA LYS A 313 4.22 -13.79 17.98
C LYS A 313 3.95 -12.43 17.37
N ASN A 314 2.94 -12.33 16.50
CA ASN A 314 2.60 -11.08 15.83
C ASN A 314 1.94 -10.05 16.76
N TRP A 315 1.25 -10.47 17.81
CA TRP A 315 0.39 -9.57 18.61
C TRP A 315 0.78 -9.42 20.08
N SER A 316 1.75 -10.19 20.58
CA SER A 316 2.19 -10.15 21.99
C SER A 316 2.82 -8.82 22.40
N ASN A 317 3.34 -8.03 21.46
CA ASN A 317 3.75 -6.64 21.71
C ASN A 317 2.58 -5.71 22.13
N ASN A 318 1.34 -6.12 21.88
CA ASN A 318 0.13 -5.43 22.34
C ASN A 318 -0.33 -5.96 23.70
N LEU A 319 0.26 -7.03 24.23
CA LEU A 319 -0.02 -7.49 25.58
C LEU A 319 0.75 -6.67 26.61
N LEU A 320 0.12 -6.49 27.77
CA LEU A 320 0.75 -6.03 29.00
C LEU A 320 0.53 -7.11 30.05
N TYR A 321 1.63 -7.55 30.65
CA TYR A 321 1.65 -8.51 31.74
C TYR A 321 2.28 -7.88 32.97
N ALA A 322 1.67 -8.08 34.13
CA ALA A 322 2.26 -7.69 35.40
C ALA A 322 2.02 -8.77 36.46
N LYS A 323 3.10 -9.34 36.99
CA LYS A 323 3.06 -10.13 38.23
C LYS A 323 2.88 -9.20 39.43
N LEU A 324 2.05 -9.60 40.38
CA LEU A 324 1.71 -8.83 41.57
C LEU A 324 2.37 -9.44 42.81
N GLY A 325 2.78 -8.58 43.75
CA GLY A 325 3.35 -9.01 45.03
C GLY A 325 2.32 -9.58 46.01
N SER A 326 1.03 -9.27 45.81
CA SER A 326 -0.09 -9.73 46.62
C SER A 326 -1.31 -9.97 45.72
N PRO A 327 -2.21 -10.90 46.07
CA PRO A 327 -3.39 -11.16 45.25
C PRO A 327 -4.32 -9.94 45.23
N VAL A 328 -4.89 -9.66 44.07
CA VAL A 328 -5.91 -8.61 43.91
C VAL A 328 -7.20 -9.20 43.36
N LYS A 329 -8.23 -8.36 43.29
CA LYS A 329 -9.50 -8.70 42.64
C LYS A 329 -9.50 -8.18 41.20
N VAL A 330 -9.70 -9.06 40.22
CA VAL A 330 -9.80 -8.71 38.79
C VAL A 330 -11.13 -9.24 38.26
N ASN A 331 -11.93 -8.37 37.64
CA ASN A 331 -13.24 -8.73 37.06
C ASN A 331 -14.19 -9.50 37.99
N GLY A 332 -14.09 -9.30 39.31
CA GLY A 332 -14.91 -10.02 40.29
C GLY A 332 -14.22 -11.22 40.93
N GLU A 333 -13.19 -11.78 40.30
CA GLU A 333 -12.42 -12.90 40.82
C GLU A 333 -11.36 -12.43 41.81
N SER A 334 -11.25 -13.10 42.96
CA SER A 334 -10.26 -12.80 44.00
C SER A 334 -9.11 -13.79 43.93
N GLY A 335 -7.92 -13.42 44.40
CA GLY A 335 -6.76 -14.31 44.37
C GLY A 335 -5.88 -14.18 43.13
N CYS A 336 -6.06 -13.14 42.32
CA CYS A 336 -5.28 -12.95 41.10
C CYS A 336 -3.88 -12.42 41.42
N TYR A 337 -2.84 -13.16 41.07
CA TYR A 337 -1.43 -12.79 41.27
C TYR A 337 -0.76 -12.19 40.03
N ALA A 338 -1.50 -12.04 38.94
CA ALA A 338 -1.05 -11.35 37.75
C ALA A 338 -2.21 -10.68 37.03
N VAL A 339 -1.87 -9.66 36.25
CA VAL A 339 -2.79 -8.99 35.33
C VAL A 339 -2.26 -9.18 33.91
N LEU A 340 -3.17 -9.54 33.00
CA LEU A 340 -2.91 -9.62 31.56
C LEU A 340 -3.92 -8.73 30.84
N VAL A 341 -3.43 -7.79 30.04
CA VAL A 341 -4.25 -6.84 29.28
C VAL A 341 -3.81 -6.85 27.84
N PHE A 342 -4.76 -6.76 26.91
CA PHE A 342 -4.48 -6.47 25.51
C PHE A 342 -4.74 -4.99 25.22
N GLY A 343 -3.71 -4.27 24.81
CA GLY A 343 -3.82 -2.91 24.32
C GLY A 343 -4.34 -2.89 22.89
N GLY A 344 -5.42 -2.15 22.65
CA GLY A 344 -5.94 -1.93 21.29
C GLY A 344 -4.98 -1.10 20.43
N GLU A 345 -5.44 -0.66 19.26
CA GLU A 345 -4.67 0.22 18.38
C GLU A 345 -4.22 1.50 19.11
N ARG A 346 -3.05 2.03 18.73
CA ARG A 346 -2.57 3.32 19.24
C ARG A 346 -3.58 4.44 18.94
N LEU A 347 -3.79 5.31 19.93
CA LEU A 347 -4.48 6.58 19.70
C LEU A 347 -3.55 7.54 18.93
N PRO A 348 -4.09 8.53 18.19
CA PRO A 348 -3.26 9.46 17.39
C PRO A 348 -2.15 10.18 18.18
N ALA A 349 -2.37 10.46 19.46
CA ALA A 349 -1.39 11.12 20.35
C ALA A 349 -0.50 10.12 21.12
N GLN A 350 -0.75 8.81 21.00
CA GLN A 350 -0.01 7.80 21.73
C GLN A 350 1.28 7.44 20.99
N SER A 351 2.42 7.60 21.65
CA SER A 351 3.68 7.01 21.20
C SER A 351 3.79 5.57 21.69
N ARG A 352 4.19 4.67 20.80
CA ARG A 352 4.59 3.30 21.11
C ARG A 352 5.92 3.06 20.41
N ASP A 353 6.86 2.42 21.09
CA ASP A 353 8.08 1.99 20.43
C ASP A 353 7.72 1.07 19.27
N PRO A 354 8.21 1.35 18.05
CA PRO A 354 7.95 0.49 16.92
C PRO A 354 8.52 -0.90 17.19
N VAL A 355 7.76 -1.93 16.82
CA VAL A 355 8.31 -3.29 16.78
C VAL A 355 9.08 -3.44 15.48
N ALA A 356 10.29 -2.88 15.43
CA ALA A 356 11.23 -3.17 14.37
C ALA A 356 12.18 -4.29 14.82
N PRO A 357 12.58 -5.22 13.95
CA PRO A 357 13.70 -6.10 14.23
C PRO A 357 15.01 -5.30 14.32
N SER A 358 15.99 -5.94 14.95
CA SER A 358 17.22 -5.45 15.59
C SER A 358 18.29 -4.75 14.72
N THR A 359 17.94 -4.09 13.62
CA THR A 359 18.95 -3.51 12.70
C THR A 359 18.73 -2.07 12.28
N GLU A 360 17.99 -1.27 13.05
CA GLU A 360 18.17 0.20 13.00
C GLU A 360 19.48 0.57 13.75
N ALA A 361 20.62 0.31 13.10
CA ALA A 361 21.93 0.82 13.45
C ALA A 361 22.38 1.85 12.41
#